data_AF-L0GUK9-F1
#
_entry.id   AF-L0GUK9-F1
#
_cell.length_a   1.000
_cell.length_b   1.000
_cell.length_c   1.000
_cell.angle_alpha   90.00
_cell.angle_beta   90.00
_cell.angle_gamma   90.00
#
_symmetry.space_group_name_H-M   'P 1'
#
loop_
_entity.id
_entity.type
_entity.pdbx_description
1 polymer ?
#
loop_
_entity_poly.entity_id
_entity_poly.type
_entity_poly.pdbx_seq_one_letter_code
_entity_poly.pdbx_strand_id
1 'polypeptide(L)'
;MKTRLLLIAFVLFCLPAAAFAAQGVTEYYEPVVAEIVARGDAAVETYDPSQGVITGNLFSRLYFDVFESTGMEFTLGLKDNAFMMQIESGFSLVISQSMRGEAKDVLERSWASLKKDLDDAVERYSSGEGTTFWGRVVQSFIILFREGIEAMLVVAALVAYLRRSGYPDKVKTIWQGVALALLASVGAAWLLNRVVGASGASQEAIEGVTMLIASAVLIYVSYWLTAKRDADRWQAFIKNEMDKAIGRGSLFALGFVAFLAVFREGAETILFYQALIGGSSGQLNAIWAGMAIAAAALAIVYLVVRIASIRLPIGTFFGGTAILLYLMAFVFTGQGLLELQVSGLVATTRLEGWPMISWLGIFPTRESIGAQTLVLAILPLGWLLMKLRRKRTGAPKAAPAAEGD
;
A
#
# COMPACT_ATOMS: atom_id res chain seq x y z
N MET A 1 -26.37 16.61 14.83
CA MET A 1 -25.50 17.45 13.97
C MET A 1 -24.03 17.35 14.34
N LYS A 2 -23.60 17.57 15.59
CA LYS A 2 -22.17 17.52 16.01
C LYS A 2 -21.44 16.22 15.62
N THR A 3 -22.08 15.06 15.75
CA THR A 3 -21.51 13.75 15.37
C THR A 3 -21.35 13.55 13.87
N ARG A 4 -22.20 14.17 13.04
CA ARG A 4 -22.11 14.11 11.57
C ARG A 4 -21.07 15.10 11.04
N LEU A 5 -20.89 16.26 11.69
CA LEU A 5 -19.85 17.23 11.36
C LEU A 5 -18.44 16.69 11.65
N LEU A 6 -18.25 15.99 12.78
CA LEU A 6 -17.00 15.30 13.12
C LEU A 6 -16.71 14.12 12.18
N LEU A 7 -17.74 13.42 11.73
CA LEU A 7 -17.61 12.33 10.74
C LEU A 7 -17.25 12.85 9.35
N ILE A 8 -17.83 13.98 8.94
CA ILE A 8 -17.49 14.64 7.67
C ILE A 8 -16.09 15.23 7.73
N ALA A 9 -15.69 15.84 8.86
CA ALA A 9 -14.31 16.30 9.07
C ALA A 9 -13.30 15.15 9.07
N PHE A 10 -13.63 14.00 9.66
CA PHE A 10 -12.79 12.80 9.67
C PHE A 10 -12.67 12.15 8.28
N VAL A 11 -13.78 12.04 7.55
CA VAL A 11 -13.81 11.53 6.16
C VAL A 11 -13.09 12.48 5.19
N LEU A 12 -13.21 13.80 5.38
CA LEU A 12 -12.44 14.82 4.65
C LEU A 12 -10.95 14.86 5.04
N PHE A 13 -10.57 14.35 6.22
CA PHE A 13 -9.16 14.20 6.61
C PHE A 13 -8.54 12.93 6.03
N CYS A 14 -9.34 11.87 5.85
CA CYS A 14 -8.90 10.60 5.25
C CYS A 14 -8.90 10.58 3.72
N LEU A 15 -9.62 11.46 3.02
CA LEU A 15 -9.82 11.36 1.57
C LEU A 15 -8.87 12.18 0.65
N PRO A 16 -8.11 13.20 1.09
CA PRO A 16 -7.12 13.84 0.22
C PRO A 16 -5.65 13.71 0.68
N ALA A 17 -5.37 13.11 1.84
CA ALA A 17 -3.99 13.02 2.35
C ALA A 17 -3.11 11.98 1.62
N ALA A 18 -3.72 11.02 0.91
CA ALA A 18 -2.99 9.99 0.16
C ALA A 18 -2.19 10.56 -1.03
N ALA A 19 -2.59 11.72 -1.58
CA ALA A 19 -1.89 12.36 -2.70
C ALA A 19 -0.83 13.38 -2.24
N PHE A 20 -0.99 13.99 -1.06
CA PHE A 20 -0.08 15.07 -0.60
C PHE A 20 1.12 14.58 0.21
N ALA A 21 1.11 13.35 0.74
CA ALA A 21 2.09 12.89 1.73
C ALA A 21 3.03 11.77 1.23
N ALA A 22 2.89 11.34 -0.03
CA ALA A 22 3.80 10.38 -0.66
C ALA A 22 5.02 11.06 -1.30
N GLN A 23 4.92 12.36 -1.63
CA GLN A 23 6.07 13.17 -2.03
C GLN A 23 6.91 13.43 -0.79
N GLY A 24 8.13 12.91 -0.78
CA GLY A 24 9.18 13.42 0.09
C GLY A 24 9.35 14.92 -0.12
N VAL A 25 10.26 15.52 0.64
CA VAL A 25 10.71 16.88 0.38
C VAL A 25 12.22 16.77 0.45
N THR A 26 12.88 16.76 -0.70
CA THR A 26 14.33 16.85 -0.78
C THR A 26 14.69 18.11 -1.54
N GLU A 27 15.67 18.84 -1.04
CA GLU A 27 16.34 19.88 -1.82
C GLU A 27 17.77 19.48 -2.17
N TYR A 28 18.19 18.29 -1.74
CA TYR A 28 19.51 17.74 -1.99
C TYR A 28 19.40 16.69 -3.08
N TYR A 29 19.77 17.10 -4.29
CA TYR A 29 19.50 16.35 -5.51
C TYR A 29 20.64 15.41 -5.88
N GLU A 30 21.89 15.67 -5.46
CA GLU A 30 23.05 14.81 -5.77
C GLU A 30 22.78 13.30 -5.61
N PRO A 31 22.35 12.79 -4.44
CA PRO A 31 22.18 11.34 -4.25
C PRO A 31 21.01 10.78 -5.06
N VAL A 32 19.95 11.58 -5.24
CA VAL A 32 18.76 11.20 -6.01
C VAL A 32 19.12 11.04 -7.48
N VAL A 33 19.81 12.04 -8.05
CA VAL A 33 20.27 12.02 -9.44
C VAL A 33 21.31 10.92 -9.64
N ALA A 34 22.23 10.72 -8.71
CA ALA A 34 23.20 9.63 -8.79
C ALA A 34 22.52 8.25 -8.87
N GLU A 35 21.46 8.01 -8.09
CA GLU A 35 20.68 6.77 -8.13
C GLU A 35 19.92 6.62 -9.46
N ILE A 36 19.26 7.68 -9.94
CA ILE A 36 18.55 7.69 -11.23
C ILE A 36 19.52 7.40 -12.36
N VAL A 37 20.67 8.07 -12.39
CA VAL A 37 21.69 7.90 -13.43
C VAL A 37 22.25 6.48 -13.40
N ALA A 38 22.62 5.96 -12.23
CA ALA A 38 23.20 4.62 -12.12
C ALA A 38 22.24 3.52 -12.60
N ARG A 39 20.97 3.58 -12.18
CA ARG A 39 19.95 2.60 -12.59
C ARG A 39 19.52 2.78 -14.04
N GLY A 40 19.45 4.02 -14.53
CA GLY A 40 19.13 4.30 -15.93
C GLY A 40 20.23 3.85 -16.88
N ASP A 41 21.51 4.08 -16.55
CA ASP A 41 22.65 3.59 -17.32
C ASP A 41 22.61 2.05 -17.42
N ALA A 42 22.33 1.34 -16.32
CA ALA A 42 22.16 -0.12 -16.32
C ALA A 42 20.97 -0.59 -17.18
N ALA A 43 19.86 0.15 -17.16
CA ALA A 43 18.67 -0.15 -17.96
C ALA A 43 18.92 0.02 -19.47
N VAL A 44 19.69 1.05 -19.87
CA VAL A 44 20.09 1.25 -21.29
C VAL A 44 21.11 0.22 -21.74
N GLU A 45 22.06 -0.14 -20.88
CA GLU A 45 23.08 -1.15 -21.19
C GLU A 45 22.44 -2.49 -21.58
N THR A 46 21.45 -2.92 -20.80
CA THR A 46 20.72 -4.19 -20.96
C THR A 46 19.50 -4.11 -21.89
N TYR A 47 19.25 -2.95 -22.51
CA TYR A 47 18.07 -2.72 -23.34
C TYR A 47 18.02 -3.65 -24.57
N ASP A 48 16.91 -4.37 -24.68
CA ASP A 48 16.51 -5.15 -25.85
C ASP A 48 15.18 -4.58 -26.38
N PRO A 49 15.13 -4.10 -27.64
CA PRO A 49 13.90 -3.60 -28.26
C PRO A 49 12.72 -4.58 -28.22
N SER A 50 12.99 -5.89 -28.26
CA SER A 50 11.96 -6.93 -28.17
C SER A 50 11.34 -7.03 -26.77
N GLN A 51 12.07 -6.61 -25.74
CA GLN A 51 11.65 -6.58 -24.35
C GLN A 51 11.46 -5.15 -23.82
N GLY A 52 11.28 -4.17 -24.71
CA GLY A 52 11.31 -2.76 -24.34
C GLY A 52 10.28 -2.31 -23.29
N VAL A 53 9.23 -3.10 -23.06
CA VAL A 53 8.29 -2.91 -21.93
C VAL A 53 8.99 -3.03 -20.58
N ILE A 54 9.96 -3.94 -20.43
CA ILE A 54 10.72 -4.10 -19.19
C ILE A 54 11.54 -2.83 -18.92
N THR A 55 12.33 -2.38 -19.90
CA THR A 55 13.15 -1.17 -19.78
C THR A 55 12.33 0.10 -19.59
N GLY A 56 11.21 0.25 -20.30
CA GLY A 56 10.33 1.40 -20.09
C GLY A 56 9.71 1.43 -18.68
N ASN A 57 9.47 0.26 -18.08
CA ASN A 57 9.01 0.17 -16.70
C ASN A 57 10.10 0.55 -15.70
N LEU A 58 11.34 0.13 -15.94
CA LEU A 58 12.48 0.57 -15.15
C LEU A 58 12.58 2.10 -15.15
N PHE A 59 12.50 2.75 -16.31
CA PHE A 59 12.49 4.22 -16.38
C PHE A 59 11.29 4.86 -15.68
N SER A 60 10.10 4.27 -15.79
CA SER A 60 8.94 4.78 -15.07
C SER A 60 9.13 4.71 -13.56
N ARG A 61 9.75 3.64 -13.04
CA ARG A 61 10.10 3.54 -11.62
C ARG A 61 11.13 4.57 -11.21
N LEU A 62 12.11 4.90 -12.05
CA LEU A 62 13.03 6.01 -11.75
C LEU A 62 12.30 7.35 -11.61
N TYR A 63 11.24 7.57 -12.39
CA TYR A 63 10.38 8.74 -12.20
C TYR A 63 9.58 8.65 -10.89
N PHE A 64 8.71 7.64 -10.75
CA PHE A 64 7.76 7.59 -9.62
C PHE A 64 8.43 7.24 -8.29
N ASP A 65 9.31 6.23 -8.27
CA ASP A 65 9.87 5.67 -7.04
C ASP A 65 11.11 6.42 -6.57
N VAL A 66 11.72 7.27 -7.41
CA VAL A 66 12.92 8.05 -7.05
C VAL A 66 12.71 9.55 -7.25
N PHE A 67 12.41 10.03 -8.45
CA PHE A 67 12.29 11.47 -8.72
C PHE A 67 11.09 12.14 -8.00
N GLU A 68 9.89 11.56 -8.11
CA GLU A 68 8.67 12.05 -7.46
C GLU A 68 8.66 11.70 -5.96
N SER A 69 8.90 10.44 -5.61
CA SER A 69 8.80 9.98 -4.21
C SER A 69 9.78 10.68 -3.26
N THR A 70 10.96 11.08 -3.72
CA THR A 70 11.93 11.80 -2.88
C THR A 70 11.51 13.26 -2.67
N GLY A 71 10.57 13.76 -3.46
CA GLY A 71 10.15 15.15 -3.48
C GLY A 71 10.92 16.05 -4.40
N MET A 72 11.88 15.52 -5.16
CA MET A 72 12.71 16.33 -6.07
C MET A 72 11.84 16.99 -7.15
N GLU A 73 10.87 16.27 -7.71
CA GLU A 73 9.89 16.84 -8.65
C GLU A 73 9.16 18.06 -8.05
N PHE A 74 8.63 17.91 -6.84
CA PHE A 74 7.90 18.96 -6.14
C PHE A 74 8.78 20.18 -5.84
N THR A 75 9.96 19.98 -5.23
CA THR A 75 10.84 21.07 -4.83
C THR A 75 11.49 21.76 -6.03
N LEU A 76 11.81 21.01 -7.09
CA LEU A 76 12.26 21.57 -8.34
C LEU A 76 11.14 22.37 -9.01
N GLY A 77 9.90 21.88 -9.00
CA GLY A 77 8.74 22.58 -9.53
C GLY A 77 8.43 23.90 -8.81
N LEU A 78 8.76 24.01 -7.53
CA LEU A 78 8.69 25.26 -6.77
C LEU A 78 9.77 26.27 -7.16
N LYS A 79 10.96 25.79 -7.53
CA LYS A 79 12.12 26.63 -7.90
C LYS A 79 12.04 27.07 -9.38
N ASP A 80 11.77 26.12 -10.27
CA ASP A 80 11.67 26.30 -11.72
C ASP A 80 10.74 25.24 -12.33
N ASN A 81 9.47 25.60 -12.46
CA ASN A 81 8.44 24.71 -13.01
C ASN A 81 8.68 24.35 -14.48
N ALA A 82 9.20 25.29 -15.30
CA ALA A 82 9.46 25.04 -16.71
C ALA A 82 10.56 24.00 -16.90
N PHE A 83 11.62 24.09 -16.09
CA PHE A 83 12.71 23.12 -16.10
C PHE A 83 12.28 21.76 -15.54
N MET A 84 11.46 21.73 -14.49
CA MET A 84 10.85 20.50 -13.99
C MET A 84 10.08 19.77 -15.10
N MET A 85 9.17 20.45 -15.81
CA MET A 85 8.40 19.86 -16.92
C MET A 85 9.28 19.35 -18.07
N GLN A 86 10.45 19.96 -18.30
CA GLN A 86 11.43 19.47 -19.28
C GLN A 86 11.97 18.09 -18.87
N ILE A 87 12.33 17.92 -17.59
CA ILE A 87 12.77 16.64 -17.04
C ILE A 87 11.64 15.60 -17.13
N GLU A 88 10.39 15.96 -16.78
CA GLU A 88 9.24 15.05 -16.93
C GLU A 88 9.01 14.61 -18.38
N SER A 89 9.19 15.54 -19.32
CA SER A 89 9.12 15.26 -20.76
C SER A 89 10.23 14.31 -21.20
N GLY A 90 11.44 14.47 -20.66
CA GLY A 90 12.55 13.55 -20.87
C GLY A 90 12.27 12.14 -20.37
N PHE A 91 11.75 12.02 -19.13
CA PHE A 91 11.28 10.74 -18.58
C PHE A 91 10.21 10.11 -19.48
N SER A 92 9.20 10.88 -19.84
CA SER A 92 8.12 10.42 -20.73
C SER A 92 8.65 9.94 -22.08
N LEU A 93 9.66 10.62 -22.63
CA LEU A 93 10.27 10.26 -23.91
C LEU A 93 11.00 8.91 -23.81
N VAL A 94 11.89 8.73 -22.83
CA VAL A 94 12.66 7.48 -22.67
C VAL A 94 11.76 6.31 -22.31
N ILE A 95 10.72 6.52 -21.48
CA ILE A 95 9.69 5.51 -21.19
C ILE A 95 9.00 5.13 -22.49
N SER A 96 8.52 6.10 -23.27
CA SER A 96 7.75 5.82 -24.47
C SER A 96 8.58 5.14 -25.57
N GLN A 97 9.84 5.53 -25.75
CA GLN A 97 10.76 4.92 -26.74
C GLN A 97 11.12 3.49 -26.36
N SER A 98 11.45 3.27 -25.07
CA SER A 98 11.70 1.93 -24.54
C SER A 98 10.48 1.06 -24.74
N MET A 99 9.31 1.52 -24.29
CA MET A 99 8.04 0.81 -24.45
C MET A 99 7.77 0.47 -25.90
N ARG A 100 8.05 1.38 -26.84
CA ARG A 100 7.84 1.15 -28.27
C ARG A 100 8.79 0.13 -28.89
N GLY A 101 9.90 -0.20 -28.24
CA GLY A 101 10.94 -1.04 -28.83
C GLY A 101 11.70 -0.27 -29.92
N GLU A 102 11.90 1.03 -29.72
CA GLU A 102 12.72 1.86 -30.63
C GLU A 102 14.16 1.36 -30.65
N ALA A 103 14.92 1.72 -31.70
CA ALA A 103 16.32 1.34 -31.80
C ALA A 103 17.15 1.87 -30.62
N LYS A 104 18.13 1.07 -30.17
CA LYS A 104 18.94 1.37 -28.98
C LYS A 104 19.65 2.74 -29.05
N ASP A 105 20.12 3.14 -30.23
CA ASP A 105 20.77 4.43 -30.46
C ASP A 105 19.82 5.63 -30.27
N VAL A 106 18.51 5.44 -30.48
CA VAL A 106 17.48 6.46 -30.26
C VAL A 106 17.27 6.63 -28.75
N LEU A 107 17.15 5.52 -28.03
CA LEU A 107 16.99 5.52 -26.57
C LEU A 107 18.22 6.11 -25.88
N GLU A 108 19.44 5.71 -26.30
CA GLU A 108 20.70 6.23 -25.76
C GLU A 108 20.80 7.75 -25.88
N ARG A 109 20.38 8.32 -27.03
CA ARG A 109 20.39 9.78 -27.23
C ARG A 109 19.41 10.50 -26.33
N SER A 110 18.18 9.98 -26.18
CA SER A 110 17.17 10.57 -25.31
C SER A 110 17.54 10.43 -23.83
N TRP A 111 18.13 9.30 -23.43
CA TRP A 111 18.66 9.12 -22.08
C TRP A 111 19.82 10.06 -21.77
N ALA A 112 20.76 10.24 -22.70
CA ALA A 112 21.86 11.19 -22.53
C ALA A 112 21.36 12.64 -22.36
N SER A 113 20.30 13.01 -23.06
CA SER A 113 19.65 14.32 -22.89
C SER A 113 19.02 14.47 -21.50
N LEU A 114 18.26 13.47 -21.05
CA LEU A 114 17.64 13.49 -19.72
C LEU A 114 18.70 13.51 -18.60
N LYS A 115 19.76 12.73 -18.74
CA LYS A 115 20.90 12.71 -17.80
C LYS A 115 21.52 14.10 -17.65
N LYS A 116 21.73 14.79 -18.78
CA LYS A 116 22.21 16.18 -18.76
C LYS A 116 21.27 17.11 -17.99
N ASP A 117 19.97 17.03 -18.23
CA ASP A 117 18.99 17.88 -17.54
C ASP A 117 18.95 17.58 -16.03
N LEU A 118 19.11 16.32 -15.62
CA LEU A 118 19.22 15.93 -14.21
C LEU A 118 20.49 16.48 -13.56
N ASP A 119 21.64 16.40 -14.23
CA ASP A 119 22.92 16.95 -13.76
C ASP A 119 22.84 18.48 -13.62
N ASP A 120 22.25 19.16 -14.61
CA ASP A 120 21.98 20.61 -14.56
C ASP A 120 21.04 20.97 -13.39
N ALA A 121 20.09 20.11 -13.04
CA ALA A 121 19.22 20.29 -11.86
C ALA A 121 20.04 20.28 -10.56
N VAL A 122 21.01 19.38 -10.45
CA VAL A 122 21.91 19.33 -9.31
C VAL A 122 22.72 20.62 -9.21
N GLU A 123 23.39 21.01 -10.30
CA GLU A 123 24.28 22.17 -10.31
C GLU A 123 23.56 23.49 -9.99
N ARG A 124 22.34 23.66 -10.53
CA ARG A 124 21.60 24.93 -10.43
C ARG A 124 20.73 25.03 -9.20
N TYR A 125 20.19 23.91 -8.72
CA TYR A 125 19.08 23.91 -7.77
C TYR A 125 19.30 23.02 -6.55
N SER A 126 20.33 22.16 -6.52
CA SER A 126 20.64 21.37 -5.31
C SER A 126 21.11 22.32 -4.20
N SER A 127 20.38 22.32 -3.10
CA SER A 127 20.83 22.92 -1.85
C SER A 127 21.85 21.95 -1.24
N GLY A 128 23.10 22.38 -1.02
CA GLY A 128 24.10 21.57 -0.32
C GLY A 128 23.71 21.17 1.12
N GLU A 129 22.59 21.71 1.63
CA GLU A 129 21.93 21.26 2.85
C GLU A 129 20.79 20.28 2.51
N GLY A 130 21.02 18.99 2.76
CA GLY A 130 19.97 17.98 2.85
C GLY A 130 18.82 18.43 3.75
N THR A 131 17.62 17.89 3.49
CA THR A 131 16.36 18.15 4.21
C THR A 131 16.60 18.67 5.64
N THR A 132 16.08 19.85 5.98
CA THR A 132 16.26 20.43 7.32
C THR A 132 15.84 19.43 8.40
N PHE A 133 16.52 19.43 9.55
CA PHE A 133 16.19 18.56 10.69
C PHE A 133 14.67 18.47 10.96
N TRP A 134 13.98 19.62 10.97
CA TRP A 134 12.53 19.68 11.17
C TRP A 134 11.71 19.06 10.04
N GLY A 135 12.15 19.17 8.79
CA GLY A 135 11.53 18.50 7.66
C GLY A 135 11.55 16.98 7.83
N ARG A 136 12.68 16.42 8.28
CA ARG A 136 12.79 14.97 8.56
C ARG A 136 12.00 14.52 9.79
N VAL A 137 11.96 15.36 10.83
CA VAL A 137 11.09 15.12 12.00
C VAL A 137 9.63 15.00 11.57
N VAL A 138 9.15 15.92 10.72
CA VAL A 138 7.77 15.94 10.23
C VAL A 138 7.48 14.73 9.33
N GLN A 139 8.37 14.37 8.40
CA GLN A 139 8.23 13.18 7.56
C GLN A 139 8.12 11.91 8.40
N SER A 140 9.06 11.70 9.33
CA SER A 140 9.03 10.57 10.27
C SER A 140 7.73 10.57 11.08
N PHE A 141 7.33 11.74 11.63
CA PHE A 141 6.10 11.86 12.39
C PHE A 141 4.86 11.42 11.58
N ILE A 142 4.71 11.92 10.35
CA ILE A 142 3.56 11.63 9.49
C ILE A 142 3.46 10.15 9.19
N ILE A 143 4.58 9.48 8.89
CA ILE A 143 4.62 8.04 8.60
C ILE A 143 4.06 7.26 9.80
N LEU A 144 4.67 7.36 10.97
CA LEU A 144 4.24 6.56 12.13
C LEU A 144 2.84 6.94 12.62
N PHE A 145 2.48 8.22 12.57
CA PHE A 145 1.17 8.68 13.02
C PHE A 145 0.03 8.14 12.14
N ARG A 146 0.23 8.09 10.81
CA ARG A 146 -0.76 7.55 9.87
C ARG A 146 -1.00 6.07 10.13
N GLU A 147 0.04 5.25 10.01
CA GLU A 147 -0.10 3.80 10.15
C GLU A 147 -0.50 3.40 11.56
N GLY A 148 -0.01 4.14 12.56
CA GLY A 148 -0.37 3.94 13.96
C GLY A 148 -1.86 4.20 14.25
N ILE A 149 -2.47 5.21 13.61
CA ILE A 149 -3.92 5.46 13.76
C ILE A 149 -4.72 4.32 13.12
N GLU A 150 -4.36 3.88 11.91
CA GLU A 150 -5.07 2.81 11.22
C GLU A 150 -5.06 1.51 12.02
N ALA A 151 -3.88 1.10 12.51
CA ALA A 151 -3.72 -0.04 13.38
C ALA A 151 -4.54 0.11 14.69
N MET A 152 -4.47 1.29 15.32
CA MET A 152 -5.19 1.57 16.57
C MET A 152 -6.69 1.50 16.39
N LEU A 153 -7.24 1.99 15.28
CA LEU A 153 -8.67 1.97 15.01
C LEU A 153 -9.21 0.55 14.87
N VAL A 154 -8.48 -0.33 14.18
CA VAL A 154 -8.85 -1.75 14.07
C VAL A 154 -8.82 -2.42 15.43
N VAL A 155 -7.74 -2.24 16.19
CA VAL A 155 -7.60 -2.80 17.54
C VAL A 155 -8.70 -2.27 18.46
N ALA A 156 -8.98 -0.96 18.44
CA ALA A 156 -10.04 -0.35 19.23
C ALA A 156 -11.42 -0.90 18.88
N ALA A 157 -11.71 -1.15 17.59
CA ALA A 157 -12.96 -1.77 17.15
C ALA A 157 -13.11 -3.21 17.69
N LEU A 158 -12.04 -4.02 17.63
CA LEU A 158 -12.04 -5.39 18.16
C LEU A 158 -12.20 -5.41 19.69
N VAL A 159 -11.51 -4.51 20.40
CA VAL A 159 -11.63 -4.37 21.86
C VAL A 159 -13.03 -3.91 22.25
N ALA A 160 -13.57 -2.91 21.56
CA ALA A 160 -14.92 -2.43 21.79
C ALA A 160 -15.96 -3.52 21.53
N TYR A 161 -15.76 -4.35 20.50
CA TYR A 161 -16.59 -5.50 20.20
C TYR A 161 -16.61 -6.53 21.33
N LEU A 162 -15.43 -6.97 21.82
CA LEU A 162 -15.36 -7.95 22.90
C LEU A 162 -15.99 -7.44 24.20
N ARG A 163 -15.78 -6.16 24.52
CA ARG A 163 -16.38 -5.53 25.70
C ARG A 163 -17.91 -5.44 25.57
N ARG A 164 -18.44 -5.06 24.40
CA ARG A 164 -19.89 -5.01 24.17
C ARG A 164 -20.54 -6.39 24.12
N SER A 165 -19.80 -7.40 23.71
CA SER A 165 -20.29 -8.78 23.62
C SER A 165 -20.26 -9.54 24.96
N GLY A 166 -19.88 -8.87 26.07
CA GLY A 166 -19.86 -9.48 27.39
C GLY A 166 -18.60 -10.29 27.71
N TYR A 167 -17.53 -10.19 26.90
CA TYR A 167 -16.28 -10.93 27.08
C TYR A 167 -15.06 -10.00 27.27
N PRO A 168 -15.06 -9.11 28.29
CA PRO A 168 -13.94 -8.20 28.53
C PRO A 168 -12.63 -8.95 28.84
N ASP A 169 -12.68 -10.11 29.49
CA ASP A 169 -11.52 -10.91 29.88
C ASP A 169 -10.74 -11.45 28.66
N LYS A 170 -11.42 -11.54 27.51
CA LYS A 170 -10.86 -12.08 26.27
C LYS A 170 -10.10 -11.04 25.45
N VAL A 171 -10.14 -9.76 25.85
CA VAL A 171 -9.38 -8.66 25.25
C VAL A 171 -7.86 -8.95 25.27
N LYS A 172 -7.37 -9.72 26.24
CA LYS A 172 -5.97 -10.16 26.29
C LYS A 172 -5.53 -10.89 25.00
N THR A 173 -6.42 -11.62 24.35
CA THR A 173 -6.14 -12.35 23.09
C THR A 173 -5.83 -11.38 21.93
N ILE A 174 -6.51 -10.22 21.91
CA ILE A 174 -6.24 -9.16 20.92
C ILE A 174 -4.82 -8.62 21.15
N TRP A 175 -4.49 -8.26 22.40
CA TRP A 175 -3.16 -7.74 22.75
C TRP A 175 -2.02 -8.74 22.47
N GLN A 176 -2.28 -10.04 22.64
CA GLN A 176 -1.33 -11.09 22.24
C GLN A 176 -1.09 -11.09 20.73
N GLY A 177 -2.16 -10.95 19.93
CA GLY A 177 -2.06 -10.79 18.48
C GLY A 177 -1.28 -9.54 18.08
N VAL A 178 -1.56 -8.40 18.70
CA VAL A 178 -0.82 -7.13 18.49
C VAL A 178 0.67 -7.29 18.81
N ALA A 179 1.01 -7.87 19.96
CA ALA A 179 2.40 -8.07 20.36
C ALA A 179 3.14 -8.99 19.38
N LEU A 180 2.50 -10.09 18.98
CA LEU A 180 3.06 -11.02 18.00
C LEU A 180 3.25 -10.34 16.63
N ALA A 181 2.33 -9.47 16.23
CA ALA A 181 2.41 -8.72 14.98
C ALA A 181 3.58 -7.75 14.96
N LEU A 182 3.77 -6.97 16.02
CA LEU A 182 4.91 -6.06 16.14
C LEU A 182 6.25 -6.81 16.05
N LEU A 183 6.36 -7.95 16.74
CA LEU A 183 7.54 -8.80 16.65
C LEU A 183 7.74 -9.36 15.24
N ALA A 184 6.66 -9.82 14.61
CA ALA A 184 6.69 -10.35 13.24
C ALA A 184 7.06 -9.27 12.22
N SER A 185 6.57 -8.03 12.35
CA SER A 185 6.92 -6.93 11.44
C SER A 185 8.41 -6.60 11.51
N VAL A 186 8.99 -6.51 12.71
CA VAL A 186 10.44 -6.30 12.88
C VAL A 186 11.23 -7.50 12.35
N GLY A 187 10.79 -8.72 12.63
CA GLY A 187 11.42 -9.94 12.13
C GLY A 187 11.40 -10.04 10.60
N ALA A 188 10.27 -9.69 9.97
CA ALA A 188 10.12 -9.65 8.52
C ALA A 188 11.09 -8.64 7.90
N ALA A 189 11.19 -7.44 8.46
CA ALA A 189 12.13 -6.42 7.99
C ALA A 189 13.60 -6.84 8.13
N TRP A 190 13.95 -7.50 9.23
CA TRP A 190 15.30 -8.04 9.43
C TRP A 190 15.62 -9.15 8.42
N LEU A 191 14.66 -10.04 8.16
CA LEU A 191 14.79 -11.11 7.18
C LEU A 191 14.94 -10.54 5.76
N LEU A 192 14.11 -9.56 5.38
CA LEU A 192 14.19 -8.90 4.07
C LEU A 192 15.58 -8.28 3.84
N ASN A 193 16.14 -7.54 4.80
CA ASN A 193 17.49 -6.98 4.69
C ASN A 193 18.59 -8.04 4.50
N ARG A 194 18.38 -9.28 4.99
CA ARG A 194 19.35 -10.37 4.86
C ARG A 194 19.19 -11.15 3.56
N VAL A 195 17.97 -11.32 3.08
CA VAL A 195 17.66 -12.08 1.87
C VAL A 195 17.97 -11.27 0.61
N VAL A 196 17.85 -9.94 0.67
CA VAL A 196 18.08 -9.02 -0.47
C VAL A 196 19.59 -8.80 -0.79
N GLY A 197 20.51 -9.34 0.02
CA GLY A 197 21.95 -9.19 -0.18
C GLY A 197 22.63 -10.16 -1.16
N ALA A 198 21.90 -11.02 -1.86
CA ALA A 198 22.49 -12.04 -2.73
C ALA A 198 21.72 -12.18 -4.07
N SER A 199 22.41 -11.82 -5.15
CA SER A 199 22.05 -11.94 -6.58
C SER A 199 20.80 -11.20 -7.09
N GLY A 200 20.99 -10.31 -8.09
CA GLY A 200 19.94 -9.45 -8.67
C GLY A 200 18.79 -10.21 -9.36
N ALA A 201 19.08 -11.26 -10.15
CA ALA A 201 18.04 -12.06 -10.81
C ALA A 201 17.16 -12.83 -9.80
N SER A 202 17.69 -13.22 -8.64
CA SER A 202 16.90 -13.82 -7.57
C SER A 202 16.14 -12.79 -6.74
N GLN A 203 16.61 -11.54 -6.70
CA GLN A 203 15.98 -10.46 -5.94
C GLN A 203 14.64 -10.06 -6.57
N GLU A 204 14.62 -9.81 -7.88
CA GLU A 204 13.40 -9.48 -8.63
C GLU A 204 12.37 -10.62 -8.53
N ALA A 205 12.81 -11.87 -8.65
CA ALA A 205 11.93 -13.03 -8.48
C ALA A 205 11.32 -13.11 -7.07
N ILE A 206 12.11 -12.90 -6.02
CA ILE A 206 11.65 -12.91 -4.64
C ILE A 206 10.69 -11.76 -4.37
N GLU A 207 10.98 -10.57 -4.89
CA GLU A 207 10.13 -9.38 -4.78
C GLU A 207 8.78 -9.63 -5.46
N GLY A 208 8.80 -10.14 -6.69
CA GLY A 208 7.61 -10.52 -7.44
C GLY A 208 6.74 -11.55 -6.72
N VAL A 209 7.33 -12.66 -6.26
CA VAL A 209 6.60 -13.68 -5.49
C VAL A 209 6.03 -13.10 -4.20
N THR A 210 6.79 -12.28 -3.49
CA THR A 210 6.35 -11.67 -2.23
C THR A 210 5.16 -10.73 -2.45
N MET A 211 5.19 -9.91 -3.51
CA MET A 211 4.07 -9.05 -3.89
C MET A 211 2.81 -9.84 -4.26
N LEU A 212 2.94 -10.98 -4.96
CA LEU A 212 1.79 -11.84 -5.27
C LEU A 212 1.21 -12.52 -4.03
N ILE A 213 2.05 -12.99 -3.11
CA ILE A 213 1.61 -13.53 -1.81
C ILE A 213 0.89 -12.43 -1.03
N ALA A 214 1.46 -11.23 -0.95
CA ALA A 214 0.84 -10.08 -0.30
C ALA A 214 -0.53 -9.76 -0.94
N SER A 215 -0.63 -9.72 -2.27
CA SER A 215 -1.89 -9.55 -2.99
C SER A 215 -2.94 -10.60 -2.60
N ALA A 216 -2.58 -11.89 -2.56
CA ALA A 216 -3.49 -12.96 -2.15
C ALA A 216 -4.00 -12.77 -0.70
N VAL A 217 -3.11 -12.37 0.21
CA VAL A 217 -3.46 -12.04 1.60
C VAL A 217 -4.39 -10.83 1.67
N LEU A 218 -4.10 -9.76 0.93
CA LEU A 218 -4.93 -8.55 0.88
C LEU A 218 -6.33 -8.85 0.32
N ILE A 219 -6.45 -9.68 -0.72
CA ILE A 219 -7.75 -10.14 -1.25
C ILE A 219 -8.52 -10.91 -0.19
N TYR A 220 -7.86 -11.85 0.50
CA TYR A 220 -8.48 -12.63 1.57
C TYR A 220 -9.00 -11.74 2.70
N VAL A 221 -8.18 -10.79 3.18
CA VAL A 221 -8.56 -9.86 4.25
C VAL A 221 -9.66 -8.92 3.78
N SER A 222 -9.57 -8.37 2.57
CA SER A 222 -10.60 -7.51 1.97
C SER A 222 -11.96 -8.22 1.87
N TYR A 223 -11.96 -9.46 1.37
CA TYR A 223 -13.15 -10.29 1.30
C TYR A 223 -13.73 -10.55 2.69
N TRP A 224 -12.87 -10.87 3.66
CA TRP A 224 -13.26 -11.11 5.05
C TRP A 224 -13.91 -9.88 5.70
N LEU A 225 -13.36 -8.68 5.49
CA LEU A 225 -13.94 -7.42 5.98
C LEU A 225 -15.26 -7.09 5.28
N THR A 226 -15.34 -7.32 3.97
CA THR A 226 -16.56 -7.10 3.17
C THR A 226 -17.70 -8.01 3.63
N ALA A 227 -17.41 -9.29 3.88
CA ALA A 227 -18.36 -10.27 4.40
C ALA A 227 -18.92 -9.89 5.79
N LYS A 228 -18.22 -9.03 6.53
CA LYS A 228 -18.60 -8.54 7.86
C LYS A 228 -19.25 -7.16 7.88
N ARG A 229 -19.46 -6.50 6.72
CA ARG A 229 -20.17 -5.20 6.64
C ARG A 229 -21.64 -5.27 7.06
N ASP A 230 -22.30 -6.42 6.93
CA ASP A 230 -23.70 -6.60 7.35
C ASP A 230 -23.77 -6.79 8.88
N ALA A 231 -23.81 -5.67 9.62
CA ALA A 231 -23.91 -5.65 11.09
C ALA A 231 -25.08 -6.48 11.64
N ASP A 232 -26.21 -6.52 10.93
CA ASP A 232 -27.43 -7.25 11.35
C ASP A 232 -27.34 -8.77 11.10
N ARG A 233 -26.67 -9.21 10.02
CA ARG A 233 -26.43 -10.64 9.78
C ARG A 233 -25.29 -11.19 10.61
N TRP A 234 -24.28 -10.38 10.91
CA TRP A 234 -23.22 -10.77 11.82
C TRP A 234 -23.79 -10.95 13.24
N GLN A 235 -24.63 -10.04 13.73
CA GLN A 235 -25.32 -10.25 15.01
C GLN A 235 -26.19 -11.52 15.02
N ALA A 236 -26.94 -11.82 13.95
CA ALA A 236 -27.77 -13.02 13.88
C ALA A 236 -26.95 -14.33 13.73
N PHE A 237 -25.90 -14.33 12.90
CA PHE A 237 -24.98 -15.46 12.73
C PHE A 237 -24.23 -15.73 14.04
N ILE A 238 -23.75 -14.68 14.69
CA ILE A 238 -23.03 -14.79 15.96
C ILE A 238 -23.97 -15.15 17.11
N LYS A 239 -25.22 -14.68 17.15
CA LYS A 239 -26.16 -15.12 18.18
C LYS A 239 -26.49 -16.62 18.05
N ASN A 240 -26.62 -17.14 16.83
CA ASN A 240 -26.86 -18.57 16.58
C ASN A 240 -25.61 -19.45 16.73
N GLU A 241 -24.43 -18.96 16.34
CA GLU A 241 -23.19 -19.73 16.42
C GLU A 241 -22.42 -19.50 17.73
N MET A 242 -22.58 -18.40 18.46
CA MET A 242 -21.99 -18.22 19.80
C MET A 242 -22.74 -18.96 20.90
N ASP A 243 -24.05 -19.18 20.77
CA ASP A 243 -24.75 -20.13 21.66
C ASP A 243 -24.23 -21.57 21.48
N LYS A 244 -23.52 -21.86 20.37
CA LYS A 244 -22.91 -23.17 20.07
C LYS A 244 -21.37 -23.19 20.11
N ALA A 245 -20.68 -22.05 19.99
CA ALA A 245 -19.23 -21.96 19.77
C ALA A 245 -18.52 -21.03 20.76
N ILE A 246 -18.91 -21.08 22.05
CA ILE A 246 -17.96 -20.86 23.15
C ILE A 246 -16.97 -22.05 23.15
N GLY A 247 -16.15 -22.10 22.10
CA GLY A 247 -15.08 -23.06 21.88
C GLY A 247 -13.85 -22.29 21.39
N ARG A 248 -12.65 -22.80 21.70
CA ARG A 248 -11.33 -22.16 21.49
C ARG A 248 -11.09 -21.47 20.13
N GLY A 249 -11.81 -21.83 19.06
CA GLY A 249 -11.62 -21.31 17.70
C GLY A 249 -12.03 -19.83 17.47
N SER A 250 -13.08 -19.33 18.10
CA SER A 250 -13.56 -17.94 17.89
C SER A 250 -12.61 -16.89 18.49
N LEU A 251 -11.95 -17.23 19.59
CA LEU A 251 -10.97 -16.37 20.27
C LEU A 251 -9.66 -16.28 19.50
N PHE A 252 -9.18 -17.41 18.96
CA PHE A 252 -8.01 -17.44 18.09
C PHE A 252 -8.24 -16.58 16.84
N ALA A 253 -9.42 -16.68 16.22
CA ALA A 253 -9.76 -15.87 15.05
C ALA A 253 -9.69 -14.35 15.33
N LEU A 254 -10.18 -13.89 16.48
CA LEU A 254 -10.11 -12.47 16.86
C LEU A 254 -8.68 -12.00 17.13
N GLY A 255 -7.87 -12.81 17.82
CA GLY A 255 -6.44 -12.52 18.02
C GLY A 255 -5.67 -12.51 16.71
N PHE A 256 -5.96 -13.44 15.80
CA PHE A 256 -5.32 -13.54 14.49
C PHE A 256 -5.69 -12.37 13.57
N VAL A 257 -6.92 -11.87 13.64
CA VAL A 257 -7.32 -10.64 12.92
C VAL A 257 -6.57 -9.43 13.46
N ALA A 258 -6.46 -9.29 14.78
CA ALA A 258 -5.67 -8.21 15.38
C ALA A 258 -4.19 -8.31 14.96
N PHE A 259 -3.67 -9.53 14.90
CA PHE A 259 -2.32 -9.82 14.38
C PHE A 259 -2.18 -9.36 12.93
N LEU A 260 -3.03 -9.83 12.02
CA LEU A 260 -2.93 -9.49 10.59
C LEU A 260 -3.05 -7.99 10.33
N ALA A 261 -3.96 -7.32 11.03
CA ALA A 261 -4.15 -5.87 10.89
C ALA A 261 -2.90 -5.11 11.33
N VAL A 262 -2.38 -5.37 12.54
CA VAL A 262 -1.18 -4.68 13.04
C VAL A 262 0.06 -5.07 12.25
N PHE A 263 0.17 -6.32 11.82
CA PHE A 263 1.32 -6.80 11.05
C PHE A 263 1.43 -6.07 9.71
N ARG A 264 0.30 -5.86 9.03
CA ARG A 264 0.24 -5.09 7.79
C ARG A 264 0.71 -3.65 8.00
N GLU A 265 0.06 -2.90 8.89
CA GLU A 265 0.43 -1.49 9.12
C GLU A 265 1.87 -1.38 9.64
N GLY A 266 2.32 -2.35 10.45
CA GLY A 266 3.70 -2.43 10.93
C GLY A 266 4.71 -2.74 9.81
N ALA A 267 4.37 -3.57 8.83
CA ALA A 267 5.23 -3.87 7.69
C ALA A 267 5.34 -2.65 6.76
N GLU A 268 4.22 -2.00 6.43
CA GLU A 268 4.20 -0.75 5.66
C GLU A 268 5.02 0.35 6.36
N THR A 269 4.81 0.53 7.68
CA THR A 269 5.60 1.46 8.50
C THR A 269 7.10 1.21 8.34
N ILE A 270 7.56 -0.04 8.49
CA ILE A 270 9.00 -0.34 8.43
C ILE A 270 9.56 -0.09 7.03
N LEU A 271 8.84 -0.43 5.96
CA LEU A 271 9.29 -0.15 4.60
C LEU A 271 9.43 1.36 4.33
N PHE A 272 8.45 2.16 4.77
CA PHE A 272 8.55 3.62 4.68
C PHE A 272 9.72 4.19 5.49
N TYR A 273 9.97 3.66 6.68
CA TYR A 273 11.12 4.06 7.49
C TYR A 273 12.46 3.62 6.87
N GLN A 274 12.52 2.46 6.22
CA GLN A 274 13.71 2.02 5.50
C GLN A 274 14.03 2.96 4.33
N ALA A 275 13.02 3.36 3.55
CA ALA A 275 13.19 4.35 2.50
C ALA A 275 13.65 5.71 3.07
N LEU A 276 13.01 6.17 4.15
CA LEU A 276 13.37 7.44 4.80
C LEU A 276 14.81 7.43 5.35
N ILE A 277 15.25 6.30 5.90
CA ILE A 277 16.62 6.13 6.42
C ILE A 277 17.62 6.03 5.26
N GLY A 278 17.29 5.28 4.20
CA GLY A 278 18.15 5.09 3.02
C GLY A 278 18.46 6.40 2.28
N GLY A 279 17.50 7.33 2.23
CA GLY A 279 17.71 8.68 1.69
C GLY A 279 18.39 9.67 2.65
N SER A 280 18.72 9.26 3.89
CA SER A 280 19.25 10.16 4.92
C SER A 280 20.77 10.04 5.08
N SER A 281 21.50 11.00 4.50
CA SER A 281 22.91 11.26 4.84
C SER A 281 23.01 11.86 6.25
N GLY A 282 22.90 11.03 7.29
CA GLY A 282 23.37 11.37 8.65
C GLY A 282 22.43 12.09 9.60
N GLN A 283 21.11 12.19 9.35
CA GLN A 283 20.16 12.78 10.33
C GLN A 283 19.21 11.75 10.98
N LEU A 284 19.74 10.59 11.38
CA LEU A 284 18.97 9.58 12.11
C LEU A 284 18.30 10.16 13.37
N ASN A 285 18.94 11.13 14.02
CA ASN A 285 18.41 11.81 15.20
C ASN A 285 17.06 12.50 14.92
N ALA A 286 16.87 13.09 13.73
CA ALA A 286 15.61 13.72 13.33
C ALA A 286 14.50 12.68 13.15
N ILE A 287 14.86 11.53 12.56
CA ILE A 287 13.93 10.41 12.35
C ILE A 287 13.45 9.86 13.71
N TRP A 288 14.36 9.62 14.65
CA TRP A 288 14.03 9.18 16.01
C TRP A 288 13.17 10.19 16.78
N ALA A 289 13.46 11.49 16.63
CA ALA A 289 12.64 12.53 17.24
C ALA A 289 11.21 12.53 16.67
N GLY A 290 11.05 12.42 15.35
CA GLY A 290 9.74 12.29 14.71
C GLY A 290 8.95 11.06 15.19
N MET A 291 9.64 9.90 15.31
CA MET A 291 9.05 8.67 15.86
C MET A 291 8.56 8.86 17.29
N ALA A 292 9.38 9.48 18.15
CA ALA A 292 9.03 9.71 19.55
C ALA A 292 7.82 10.64 19.69
N ILE A 293 7.77 11.72 18.89
CA ILE A 293 6.65 12.66 18.87
C ILE A 293 5.37 11.95 18.37
N ALA A 294 5.46 11.15 17.31
CA ALA A 294 4.32 10.39 16.78
C ALA A 294 3.81 9.36 17.79
N ALA A 295 4.70 8.63 18.47
CA ALA A 295 4.32 7.69 19.51
C ALA A 295 3.60 8.38 20.68
N ALA A 296 4.08 9.55 21.11
CA ALA A 296 3.41 10.36 22.13
C ALA A 296 2.02 10.85 21.66
N ALA A 297 1.91 11.31 20.42
CA ALA A 297 0.64 11.74 19.83
C ALA A 297 -0.35 10.57 19.72
N LEU A 298 0.08 9.38 19.30
CA LEU A 298 -0.74 8.17 19.25
C LEU A 298 -1.20 7.76 20.66
N ALA A 299 -0.34 7.86 21.67
CA ALA A 299 -0.74 7.60 23.06
C ALA A 299 -1.87 8.55 23.51
N ILE A 300 -1.78 9.84 23.16
CA ILE A 300 -2.83 10.84 23.43
C ILE A 300 -4.12 10.47 22.70
N VAL A 301 -4.04 10.15 21.40
CA VAL A 301 -5.21 9.72 20.60
C VAL A 301 -5.87 8.50 21.21
N TYR A 302 -5.09 7.48 21.60
CA TYR A 302 -5.61 6.29 22.26
C TYR A 302 -6.35 6.62 23.56
N LEU A 303 -5.79 7.49 24.41
CA LEU A 303 -6.43 7.94 25.65
C LEU A 303 -7.74 8.67 25.36
N VAL A 304 -7.76 9.58 24.39
CA VAL A 304 -8.96 10.30 23.97
C VAL A 304 -10.03 9.33 23.47
N VAL A 305 -9.68 8.40 22.58
CA VAL A 305 -10.62 7.38 22.05
C VAL A 305 -11.16 6.49 23.18
N ARG A 306 -10.29 6.08 24.12
CA ARG A 306 -10.66 5.27 25.28
C ARG A 306 -11.65 5.99 26.20
N ILE A 307 -11.46 7.29 26.44
CA ILE A 307 -12.29 8.09 27.34
C ILE A 307 -13.60 8.52 26.66
N ALA A 308 -13.53 8.98 25.41
CA ALA A 308 -14.65 9.58 24.70
C ALA A 308 -15.71 8.57 24.22
N SER A 309 -15.50 7.26 24.40
CA SER A 309 -16.44 6.18 24.05
C SER A 309 -17.04 6.34 22.64
N ILE A 310 -16.22 6.85 21.71
CA ILE A 310 -16.65 7.25 20.37
C ILE A 310 -17.17 6.00 19.65
N ARG A 311 -18.46 6.02 19.29
CA ARG A 311 -19.07 4.95 18.51
C ARG A 311 -18.67 5.11 17.05
N LEU A 312 -17.59 4.45 16.65
CA LEU A 312 -17.20 4.36 15.26
C LEU A 312 -18.26 3.59 14.46
N PRO A 313 -18.71 4.08 13.30
CA PRO A 313 -19.66 3.37 12.44
C PRO A 313 -18.91 2.24 11.70
N ILE A 314 -18.86 1.10 12.39
CA ILE A 314 -18.08 -0.11 12.04
C ILE A 314 -18.29 -0.56 10.58
N GLY A 315 -19.53 -0.53 10.07
CA GLY A 315 -19.85 -0.99 8.72
C GLY A 315 -19.29 -0.13 7.59
N THR A 316 -19.20 1.19 7.79
CA THR A 316 -18.57 2.12 6.83
C THR A 316 -17.06 2.03 6.88
N PHE A 317 -16.48 1.90 8.08
CA PHE A 317 -15.04 1.77 8.27
C PHE A 317 -14.51 0.49 7.60
N PHE A 318 -15.05 -0.68 7.95
CA PHE A 318 -14.66 -1.93 7.30
C PHE A 318 -14.95 -1.94 5.81
N GLY A 319 -15.97 -1.19 5.39
CA GLY A 319 -16.28 -1.01 4.00
C GLY A 319 -15.24 -0.25 3.20
N GLY A 320 -14.78 0.89 3.72
CA GLY A 320 -13.73 1.69 3.09
C GLY A 320 -12.40 0.94 3.08
N THR A 321 -12.01 0.38 4.22
CA THR A 321 -10.76 -0.39 4.35
C THR A 321 -10.75 -1.62 3.43
N ALA A 322 -11.87 -2.34 3.30
CA ALA A 322 -11.95 -3.49 2.39
C ALA A 322 -11.74 -3.07 0.92
N ILE A 323 -12.33 -1.95 0.50
CA ILE A 323 -12.15 -1.44 -0.88
C ILE A 323 -10.68 -1.04 -1.09
N LEU A 324 -10.09 -0.32 -0.14
CA LEU A 324 -8.69 0.10 -0.21
C LEU A 324 -7.75 -1.12 -0.33
N LEU A 325 -7.91 -2.13 0.53
CA LEU A 325 -7.12 -3.36 0.49
C LEU A 325 -7.25 -4.09 -0.86
N TYR A 326 -8.45 -4.07 -1.44
CA TYR A 326 -8.67 -4.69 -2.74
C TYR A 326 -7.97 -3.94 -3.87
N LEU A 327 -8.00 -2.61 -3.83
CA LEU A 327 -7.26 -1.78 -4.78
C LEU A 327 -5.76 -2.00 -4.63
N MET A 328 -5.23 -2.09 -3.40
CA MET A 328 -3.81 -2.41 -3.19
C MET A 328 -3.44 -3.80 -3.70
N ALA A 329 -4.29 -4.80 -3.47
CA ALA A 329 -4.07 -6.12 -4.05
C ALA A 329 -4.02 -6.08 -5.58
N PHE A 330 -4.89 -5.29 -6.20
CA PHE A 330 -4.87 -5.06 -7.65
C PHE A 330 -3.53 -4.46 -8.12
N VAL A 331 -3.02 -3.43 -7.41
CA VAL A 331 -1.73 -2.80 -7.71
C VAL A 331 -0.58 -3.80 -7.52
N PHE A 332 -0.53 -4.50 -6.39
CA PHE A 332 0.52 -5.47 -6.05
C PHE A 332 0.55 -6.67 -6.99
N THR A 333 -0.60 -7.06 -7.52
CA THR A 333 -0.67 -8.11 -8.55
C THR A 333 0.07 -7.67 -9.81
N GLY A 334 -0.20 -6.45 -10.28
CA GLY A 334 0.47 -5.91 -11.46
C GLY A 334 1.97 -5.75 -11.28
N GLN A 335 2.39 -5.13 -10.16
CA GLN A 335 3.81 -4.97 -9.79
C GLN A 335 4.51 -6.32 -9.61
N GLY A 336 3.87 -7.27 -8.92
CA GLY A 336 4.42 -8.60 -8.72
C GLY A 336 4.62 -9.37 -10.03
N LEU A 337 3.68 -9.29 -10.98
CA LEU A 337 3.88 -9.90 -12.31
C LEU A 337 4.99 -9.24 -13.10
N LEU A 338 5.14 -7.91 -13.00
CA LEU A 338 6.23 -7.21 -13.66
C LEU A 338 7.58 -7.69 -13.14
N GLU A 339 7.78 -7.80 -11.82
CA GLU A 339 9.04 -8.30 -11.24
C GLU A 339 9.36 -9.74 -11.70
N LEU A 340 8.32 -10.58 -11.83
CA LEU A 340 8.48 -11.91 -12.38
C LEU A 340 8.84 -11.91 -13.87
N GLN A 341 8.42 -10.88 -14.62
CA GLN A 341 8.82 -10.67 -16.00
C GLN A 341 10.27 -10.19 -16.09
N VAL A 342 10.69 -9.26 -15.21
CA VAL A 342 12.08 -8.78 -15.16
C VAL A 342 13.06 -9.92 -14.83
N SER A 343 12.70 -10.75 -13.84
CA SER A 343 13.48 -11.95 -13.50
C SER A 343 13.45 -13.08 -14.54
N GLY A 344 12.63 -12.94 -15.60
CA GLY A 344 12.48 -13.95 -16.66
C GLY A 344 11.66 -15.19 -16.28
N LEU A 345 11.02 -15.21 -15.09
CA LEU A 345 10.15 -16.31 -14.66
C LEU A 345 8.79 -16.32 -15.36
N VAL A 346 8.31 -15.14 -15.76
CA VAL A 346 7.04 -14.97 -16.49
C VAL A 346 7.34 -14.39 -17.86
N ALA A 347 6.71 -14.96 -18.89
CA ALA A 347 6.84 -14.45 -20.25
C ALA A 347 6.24 -13.03 -20.37
N THR A 348 6.86 -12.22 -21.21
CA THR A 348 6.42 -10.84 -21.47
C THR A 348 5.76 -10.78 -22.83
N THR A 349 4.41 -10.82 -22.87
CA THR A 349 3.67 -10.63 -24.12
C THR A 349 3.10 -9.22 -24.18
N ARG A 350 3.72 -8.36 -24.99
CA ARG A 350 3.31 -6.96 -25.15
C ARG A 350 1.90 -6.83 -25.74
N LEU A 351 1.13 -5.89 -25.19
CA LEU A 351 -0.15 -5.43 -25.72
C LEU A 351 0.00 -4.04 -26.35
N GLU A 352 -0.13 -3.96 -27.67
CA GLU A 352 -0.09 -2.69 -28.39
C GLU A 352 -1.34 -1.85 -28.09
N GLY A 353 -1.14 -0.53 -27.91
CA GLY A 353 -2.23 0.43 -27.69
C GLY A 353 -2.81 0.47 -26.27
N TRP A 354 -2.26 -0.27 -25.30
CA TRP A 354 -2.72 -0.24 -23.91
C TRP A 354 -1.97 0.82 -23.08
N PRO A 355 -2.67 1.59 -22.21
CA PRO A 355 -2.02 2.58 -21.36
C PRO A 355 -1.13 1.92 -20.30
N MET A 356 -0.05 2.59 -19.96
CA MET A 356 0.80 2.24 -18.83
C MET A 356 0.51 3.18 -17.67
N ILE A 357 0.21 2.61 -16.50
CA ILE A 357 -0.01 3.37 -15.27
C ILE A 357 0.69 2.63 -14.13
N SER A 358 1.98 2.92 -13.96
CA SER A 358 2.89 2.22 -13.04
C SER A 358 2.45 2.30 -11.58
N TRP A 359 1.98 3.46 -11.11
CA TRP A 359 1.46 3.60 -9.73
C TRP A 359 0.19 2.76 -9.47
N LEU A 360 -0.57 2.43 -10.52
CA LEU A 360 -1.70 1.50 -10.47
C LEU A 360 -1.29 0.04 -10.74
N GLY A 361 0.00 -0.22 -10.99
CA GLY A 361 0.52 -1.52 -11.41
C GLY A 361 0.00 -1.96 -12.80
N ILE A 362 -0.54 -1.05 -13.60
CA ILE A 362 -1.08 -1.38 -14.92
C ILE A 362 0.07 -1.33 -15.94
N PHE A 363 0.52 -2.50 -16.34
CA PHE A 363 1.57 -2.67 -17.34
C PHE A 363 0.99 -3.22 -18.65
N PRO A 364 1.49 -2.79 -19.83
CA PRO A 364 0.96 -3.20 -21.13
C PRO A 364 1.40 -4.61 -21.53
N THR A 365 1.17 -5.59 -20.65
CA THR A 365 1.46 -7.02 -20.87
C THR A 365 0.21 -7.87 -20.67
N ARG A 366 0.05 -8.94 -21.46
CA ARG A 366 -1.15 -9.80 -21.39
C ARG A 366 -1.26 -10.47 -20.03
N GLU A 367 -0.13 -10.85 -19.46
CA GLU A 367 -0.01 -11.57 -18.20
C GLU A 367 -0.45 -10.69 -17.03
N SER A 368 0.06 -9.45 -16.93
CA SER A 368 -0.31 -8.50 -15.86
C SER A 368 -1.79 -8.12 -15.94
N ILE A 369 -2.28 -7.75 -17.13
CA ILE A 369 -3.67 -7.33 -17.34
C ILE A 369 -4.63 -8.49 -17.10
N GLY A 370 -4.29 -9.71 -17.55
CA GLY A 370 -5.08 -10.91 -17.30
C GLY A 370 -5.20 -11.22 -15.80
N ALA A 371 -4.09 -11.17 -15.06
CA ALA A 371 -4.09 -11.39 -13.63
C ALA A 371 -4.86 -10.30 -12.86
N GLN A 372 -4.66 -9.03 -13.21
CA GLN A 372 -5.39 -7.89 -12.62
C GLN A 372 -6.89 -7.95 -12.92
N THR A 373 -7.29 -8.37 -14.13
CA THR A 373 -8.70 -8.60 -14.48
C THR A 373 -9.30 -9.72 -13.66
N LEU A 374 -8.55 -10.80 -13.43
CA LEU A 374 -8.98 -11.89 -12.54
C LEU A 374 -9.18 -11.39 -11.11
N VAL A 375 -8.25 -10.59 -10.59
CA VAL A 375 -8.38 -9.97 -9.27
C VAL A 375 -9.64 -9.12 -9.21
N LEU A 376 -9.86 -8.21 -10.17
CA LEU A 376 -11.07 -7.37 -10.23
C LEU A 376 -12.37 -8.18 -10.29
N ALA A 377 -12.36 -9.37 -10.88
CA ALA A 377 -13.53 -10.24 -10.97
C ALA A 377 -13.89 -10.92 -9.63
N ILE A 378 -12.94 -11.10 -8.70
CA ILE A 378 -13.15 -11.90 -7.47
C ILE A 378 -14.28 -11.35 -6.59
N LEU A 379 -14.31 -10.04 -6.30
CA LEU A 379 -15.36 -9.45 -5.47
C LEU A 379 -16.77 -9.51 -6.09
N PRO A 380 -17.00 -9.10 -7.35
CA PRO A 380 -18.32 -9.18 -7.96
C PRO A 380 -18.78 -10.64 -8.15
N LEU A 381 -17.88 -11.58 -8.48
CA LEU A 381 -18.23 -13.02 -8.53
C LEU A 381 -18.60 -13.54 -7.14
N GLY A 382 -17.81 -13.20 -6.12
CA GLY A 382 -18.09 -13.58 -4.73
C GLY A 382 -19.44 -13.06 -4.25
N TRP A 383 -19.76 -11.81 -4.56
CA TRP A 383 -21.06 -11.21 -4.26
C TRP A 383 -22.21 -11.88 -5.02
N LEU A 384 -22.03 -12.16 -6.31
CA LEU A 384 -23.02 -12.84 -7.15
C LEU A 384 -23.30 -14.27 -6.64
N LEU A 385 -22.26 -15.04 -6.33
CA LEU A 385 -22.37 -16.39 -5.79
C LEU A 385 -23.07 -16.42 -4.42
N MET A 386 -22.77 -15.44 -3.55
CA MET A 386 -23.49 -15.28 -2.28
C MET A 386 -24.99 -14.98 -2.51
N LYS A 387 -25.31 -14.11 -3.47
CA LYS A 387 -26.70 -13.76 -3.83
C LYS A 387 -27.45 -14.97 -4.41
N LEU A 388 -26.79 -15.77 -5.24
CA LEU A 388 -27.35 -16.99 -5.84
C LEU A 388 -27.57 -18.09 -4.80
N ARG A 389 -26.64 -18.28 -3.86
CA ARG A 389 -26.82 -19.20 -2.72
C ARG A 389 -28.01 -18.79 -1.86
N ARG A 390 -28.21 -17.49 -1.62
CA ARG A 390 -29.34 -16.96 -0.85
C ARG A 390 -30.70 -17.21 -1.50
N LYS A 391 -30.78 -17.28 -2.84
CA LYS A 391 -31.99 -17.69 -3.56
C LYS A 391 -32.30 -19.18 -3.43
N ARG A 392 -31.30 -20.03 -3.20
CA ARG A 392 -31.48 -21.48 -3.02
C ARG A 392 -31.90 -21.88 -1.60
N THR A 393 -31.68 -21.02 -0.59
CA THR A 393 -31.88 -21.36 0.83
C THR A 393 -33.08 -20.72 1.53
N GLY A 394 -34.05 -20.10 0.82
CA GLY A 394 -35.35 -19.72 1.42
C GLY A 394 -36.51 -20.06 0.47
N ALA A 395 -37.60 -20.70 0.87
CA ALA A 395 -38.09 -21.27 2.13
C ALA A 395 -39.20 -22.32 1.80
N PRO A 396 -39.58 -23.25 2.71
CA PRO A 396 -40.76 -24.10 2.50
C PRO A 396 -42.03 -23.24 2.45
N LYS A 397 -42.89 -23.51 1.47
CA LYS A 397 -44.20 -22.87 1.32
C LYS A 397 -45.04 -23.20 2.56
N ALA A 398 -45.33 -22.21 3.41
CA ALA A 398 -46.26 -22.39 4.52
C ALA A 398 -47.62 -22.83 3.96
N ALA A 399 -48.13 -23.96 4.43
CA ALA A 399 -49.48 -24.41 4.11
C ALA A 399 -50.49 -23.35 4.63
N PRO A 400 -51.57 -23.05 3.88
CA PRO A 400 -52.57 -22.12 4.35
C PRO A 400 -53.21 -22.66 5.63
N ALA A 401 -53.33 -21.79 6.63
CA ALA A 401 -54.08 -22.08 7.85
C ALA A 401 -55.52 -22.42 7.45
N ALA A 402 -55.98 -23.62 7.81
CA ALA A 402 -57.40 -23.92 7.79
C ALA A 402 -58.07 -23.03 8.85
N GLU A 403 -58.87 -22.08 8.40
CA GLU A 403 -59.90 -21.44 9.19
C GLU A 403 -60.87 -22.52 9.71
N GLY A 404 -61.24 -22.40 10.98
CA GLY A 404 -62.06 -23.38 11.66
C GLY A 404 -63.53 -23.37 11.23
N ASP A 405 -64.17 -24.50 11.49
CA ASP A 405 -65.44 -24.58 12.22
C ASP A 405 -65.41 -25.83 13.12
#